data_AF-A0AAN8SNC6-F1
#
_entry.id   AF-A0AAN8SNC6-F1
#
_cell.length_a   1.000
_cell.length_b   1.000
_cell.length_c   1.000
_cell.angle_alpha   90.00
_cell.angle_beta   90.00
_cell.angle_gamma   90.00
#
_symmetry.space_group_name_H-M   'P 1'
#
loop_
_entity.id
_entity.type
_entity.pdbx_description
1 polymer ?
#
loop_
_entity_poly.entity_id
_entity_poly.type
_entity_poly.pdbx_seq_one_letter_code
_entity_poly.pdbx_strand_id
1 'polypeptide(L)'
;MQSVFCGAIMYAMIGFEWTVAKFFWYLFFLFFTLLYFTFYGMMTVAVTPNVSVAQIVGSFFYGVWNLFSGFIVPRTRIPIWWRWYYWCCPVAWTLYGLVASQFGDLQNKLTDEETVEQFLRRYFGFKHDFLPIVAVAIVGFTVLFGFTFAFAIKAFNFQTR
;
A
#
# COMPACT_ATOMS: atom_id res chain seq x y z
N MET A 1 -0.01 16.82 -7.52
CA MET A 1 -0.08 17.99 -6.61
C MET A 1 -0.94 17.70 -5.39
N GLN A 2 -2.17 17.18 -5.52
CA GLN A 2 -3.04 16.84 -4.39
C GLN A 2 -2.38 15.96 -3.31
N SER A 3 -1.68 14.89 -3.70
CA SER A 3 -1.01 13.99 -2.75
C SER A 3 0.03 14.69 -1.86
N VAL A 4 0.73 15.69 -2.41
CA VAL A 4 1.77 16.43 -1.66
C VAL A 4 1.13 17.33 -0.63
N PHE A 5 0.09 18.09 -1.00
CA PHE A 5 -0.62 18.98 -0.09
C PHE A 5 -1.37 18.20 1.00
N CYS A 6 -2.20 17.21 0.62
CA CYS A 6 -2.93 16.40 1.59
C CYS A 6 -1.99 15.57 2.48
N GLY A 7 -0.91 15.04 1.90
CA GLY A 7 0.12 14.31 2.64
C GLY A 7 0.80 15.19 3.70
N ALA A 8 1.25 16.39 3.33
CA ALA A 8 1.90 17.31 4.26
C ALA A 8 0.98 17.72 5.43
N ILE A 9 -0.29 18.00 5.14
CA ILE A 9 -1.28 18.36 6.17
C ILE A 9 -1.52 17.17 7.11
N MET A 10 -1.75 15.96 6.59
CA MET A 10 -1.93 14.78 7.43
C MET A 10 -0.69 14.47 8.28
N TYR A 11 0.51 14.61 7.70
CA TYR A 11 1.76 14.38 8.42
C TYR A 11 1.87 15.30 9.65
N ALA A 12 1.53 16.57 9.48
CA ALA A 12 1.50 17.55 10.56
C ALA A 12 0.41 17.26 11.59
N MET A 13 -0.79 16.88 11.15
CA MET A 13 -1.93 16.60 12.05
C MET A 13 -1.75 15.33 12.89
N ILE A 14 -1.11 14.30 12.34
CA ILE A 14 -0.82 13.06 13.09
C ILE A 14 0.26 13.29 14.15
N GLY A 15 1.10 14.32 13.97
CA GLY A 15 2.21 14.62 14.88
C GLY A 15 3.38 13.67 14.70
N PHE A 16 3.64 13.20 13.46
CA PHE A 16 4.83 12.40 13.18
C PHE A 16 6.11 13.19 13.46
N GLU A 17 7.20 12.46 13.74
CA GLU A 17 8.49 13.10 13.97
C GLU A 17 8.95 13.89 12.75
N TRP A 18 9.33 15.14 12.95
CA TRP A 18 9.77 16.02 11.88
C TRP A 18 11.24 15.74 11.49
N THR A 19 11.48 14.57 10.91
CA THR A 19 12.75 14.22 10.26
C THR A 19 12.55 14.21 8.75
N VAL A 20 13.50 14.83 8.02
CA VAL A 20 13.45 14.95 6.56
C VAL A 20 13.33 13.57 5.90
N ALA A 21 14.09 12.58 6.37
CA ALA A 21 14.03 11.21 5.85
C ALA A 21 12.64 10.57 6.01
N LYS A 22 12.02 10.67 7.21
CA LYS A 22 10.68 10.11 7.49
C LYS A 22 9.60 10.80 6.67
N PHE A 23 9.70 12.10 6.50
CA PHE A 23 8.79 12.88 5.65
C PHE A 23 8.87 12.45 4.17
N PHE A 24 10.07 12.28 3.62
CA PHE A 24 10.24 11.81 2.24
C PHE A 24 9.75 10.37 2.05
N TRP A 25 9.99 9.47 3.01
CA TRP A 25 9.44 8.12 2.98
C TRP A 25 7.90 8.13 3.01
N TYR A 26 7.31 8.94 3.88
CA TYR A 26 5.87 9.10 3.95
C TYR A 26 5.29 9.63 2.63
N LEU A 27 5.89 10.68 2.07
CA LEU A 27 5.49 11.25 0.78
C LEU A 27 5.61 10.22 -0.34
N PHE A 28 6.71 9.46 -0.37
CA PHE A 28 6.95 8.40 -1.35
C PHE A 28 5.85 7.33 -1.30
N PHE A 29 5.60 6.75 -0.12
CA PHE A 29 4.58 5.71 0.03
C PHE A 29 3.19 6.24 -0.27
N LEU A 30 2.86 7.46 0.16
CA LEU A 30 1.57 8.07 -0.10
C LEU A 30 1.37 8.39 -1.59
N PHE A 31 2.40 8.92 -2.27
CA PHE A 31 2.36 9.21 -3.70
C PHE A 31 2.17 7.95 -4.53
N PHE A 32 3.01 6.93 -4.33
CA PHE A 32 2.91 5.67 -5.08
C PHE A 32 1.63 4.90 -4.75
N THR A 33 1.13 5.01 -3.52
CA THR A 33 -0.16 4.41 -3.16
C THR A 33 -1.30 5.00 -3.98
N LEU A 34 -1.36 6.33 -4.05
CA LEU A 34 -2.37 7.02 -4.85
C LEU A 34 -2.21 6.69 -6.34
N LEU A 35 -0.97 6.61 -6.82
CA LEU A 35 -0.66 6.31 -8.21
C LEU A 35 -1.09 4.89 -8.61
N TYR A 36 -0.76 3.86 -7.83
CA TYR A 36 -1.18 2.49 -8.16
C TYR A 36 -2.69 2.33 -8.05
N PHE A 37 -3.36 2.98 -7.09
CA PHE A 37 -4.84 2.94 -7.01
C PHE A 37 -5.49 3.61 -8.22
N THR A 38 -4.88 4.68 -8.73
CA THR A 38 -5.34 5.34 -9.96
C THR A 38 -5.18 4.41 -11.16
N PHE A 39 -4.02 3.77 -11.33
CA PHE A 39 -3.81 2.78 -12.39
C PHE A 39 -4.72 1.57 -12.27
N TYR A 40 -4.98 1.11 -11.05
CA TYR A 40 -5.93 0.03 -10.79
C TYR A 40 -7.36 0.41 -11.20
N GLY A 41 -7.82 1.61 -10.86
CA GLY A 41 -9.13 2.11 -11.29
C GLY A 41 -9.23 2.19 -12.82
N MET A 42 -8.21 2.77 -13.46
CA MET A 42 -8.14 2.88 -14.92
C MET A 42 -8.08 1.50 -15.61
N MET A 43 -7.29 0.56 -15.10
CA MET A 43 -7.24 -0.83 -15.56
C MET A 43 -8.61 -1.49 -15.45
N THR A 44 -9.28 -1.36 -14.31
CA THR A 44 -10.57 -2.00 -14.08
C THR A 44 -11.61 -1.51 -15.09
N VAL A 45 -11.67 -0.20 -15.32
CA VAL A 45 -12.58 0.38 -16.34
C VAL A 45 -12.22 -0.08 -17.75
N ALA A 46 -10.92 -0.13 -18.10
CA ALA A 46 -10.47 -0.53 -19.44
C ALA A 46 -10.72 -2.01 -19.76
N VAL A 47 -10.71 -2.89 -18.76
CA VAL A 47 -10.91 -4.35 -18.94
C VAL A 47 -12.39 -4.72 -18.93
N THR A 48 -13.25 -3.91 -18.29
CA THR A 48 -14.68 -4.20 -18.21
C THR A 48 -15.49 -3.52 -19.31
N PRO A 49 -16.59 -4.14 -19.79
CA PRO A 49 -17.44 -3.55 -20.82
C PRO A 49 -18.32 -2.39 -20.31
N ASN A 50 -18.52 -2.28 -18.99
CA ASN A 50 -19.39 -1.28 -18.38
C ASN A 50 -18.83 -0.82 -17.02
N VAL A 51 -18.90 0.49 -16.76
CA VAL A 51 -18.48 1.15 -15.52
C VAL A 51 -19.17 0.57 -14.29
N SER A 52 -20.45 0.16 -14.36
CA SER A 52 -21.13 -0.47 -13.22
C SER A 52 -20.49 -1.80 -12.83
N VAL A 53 -20.07 -2.60 -13.82
CA VAL A 53 -19.33 -3.86 -13.57
C VAL A 53 -17.94 -3.55 -13.02
N ALA A 54 -17.27 -2.52 -13.55
CA ALA A 54 -15.98 -2.04 -13.05
C ALA A 54 -16.05 -1.70 -11.56
N GLN A 55 -17.09 -1.00 -11.12
CA GLN A 55 -17.27 -0.60 -9.73
C GLN A 55 -17.51 -1.79 -8.81
N ILE A 56 -18.31 -2.77 -9.22
CA ILE A 56 -18.58 -3.98 -8.42
C ILE A 56 -17.29 -4.78 -8.23
N VAL A 57 -16.57 -5.04 -9.33
CA VAL A 57 -15.31 -5.79 -9.32
C VAL A 57 -14.25 -5.03 -8.52
N GLY A 58 -14.12 -3.73 -8.76
CA GLY A 58 -13.19 -2.85 -8.05
C GLY A 58 -13.41 -2.86 -6.54
N SER A 59 -14.66 -2.73 -6.10
CA SER A 59 -15.04 -2.71 -4.68
C SER A 59 -14.83 -4.05 -3.99
N PHE A 60 -15.09 -5.16 -4.68
CA PHE A 60 -14.83 -6.50 -4.16
C PHE A 60 -13.35 -6.68 -3.85
N PHE A 61 -12.47 -6.46 -4.83
CA PHE A 61 -11.03 -6.59 -4.63
C PHE A 61 -10.48 -5.61 -3.59
N TYR A 62 -11.01 -4.37 -3.54
CA TYR A 62 -10.65 -3.43 -2.49
C TYR A 62 -10.99 -3.95 -1.09
N GLY A 63 -12.18 -4.55 -0.93
CA GLY A 63 -12.59 -5.19 0.33
C GLY A 63 -11.67 -6.34 0.73
N VAL A 64 -11.30 -7.21 -0.21
CA VAL A 64 -10.37 -8.31 0.06
C VAL A 64 -8.98 -7.79 0.42
N TRP A 65 -8.46 -6.78 -0.30
CA TRP A 65 -7.19 -6.15 0.05
C TRP A 65 -7.23 -5.50 1.43
N ASN A 66 -8.33 -4.86 1.80
CA ASN A 66 -8.49 -4.25 3.12
C ASN A 66 -8.41 -5.31 4.23
N LEU A 67 -9.12 -6.43 4.07
CA LEU A 67 -9.16 -7.53 5.05
C LEU A 67 -7.79 -8.16 5.29
N PHE A 68 -7.03 -8.40 4.21
CA PHE A 68 -5.72 -9.07 4.27
C PHE A 68 -4.52 -8.12 4.20
N SER A 69 -4.72 -6.81 4.30
CA SER A 69 -3.65 -5.79 4.29
C SER A 69 -2.69 -5.91 5.48
N GLY A 70 -3.03 -6.67 6.52
CA GLY A 70 -2.23 -6.76 7.74
C GLY A 70 -2.68 -5.83 8.86
N PHE A 71 -3.63 -4.91 8.62
CA PHE A 71 -4.20 -4.06 9.66
C PHE A 71 -5.24 -4.81 10.51
N ILE A 72 -6.24 -5.41 9.83
CA ILE A 72 -7.32 -6.16 10.50
C ILE A 72 -6.81 -7.52 10.99
N VAL A 73 -6.14 -8.27 10.11
CA VAL A 73 -5.52 -9.55 10.43
C VAL A 73 -4.02 -9.44 10.30
N PRO A 74 -3.26 -9.38 11.41
CA PRO A 74 -1.81 -9.28 11.35
C PRO A 74 -1.22 -10.51 10.67
N ARG A 75 -0.17 -10.30 9.87
CA ARG A 75 0.51 -11.34 9.08
C ARG A 75 0.90 -12.57 9.90
N THR A 76 1.28 -12.37 11.16
CA THR A 76 1.69 -13.42 12.11
C THR A 76 0.57 -14.41 12.43
N ARG A 77 -0.70 -13.98 12.37
CA ARG A 77 -1.89 -14.81 12.64
C ARG A 77 -2.51 -15.43 11.39
N ILE A 78 -2.04 -15.06 10.19
CA ILE A 78 -2.50 -15.67 8.94
C ILE A 78 -1.89 -17.08 8.80
N PRO A 79 -2.71 -18.12 8.54
CA PRO A 79 -2.21 -19.47 8.32
C PRO A 79 -1.22 -19.51 7.15
N ILE A 80 -0.20 -20.36 7.25
CA ILE A 80 0.95 -20.38 6.33
C ILE A 80 0.50 -20.53 4.86
N TRP A 81 -0.52 -21.36 4.62
CA TRP A 81 -1.12 -21.58 3.30
C TRP A 81 -1.78 -20.35 2.67
N TRP A 82 -2.22 -19.36 3.46
CA TRP A 82 -2.85 -18.11 2.96
C TRP A 82 -1.88 -16.92 2.96
N ARG A 83 -0.67 -17.10 3.47
CA ARG A 83 0.31 -16.01 3.63
C ARG A 83 0.84 -15.48 2.30
N TRP A 84 0.75 -16.23 1.21
CA TRP A 84 1.10 -15.74 -0.13
C TRP A 84 0.19 -14.58 -0.56
N TYR A 85 -1.11 -14.62 -0.20
CA TYR A 85 -2.06 -13.57 -0.57
C TYR A 85 -1.70 -12.22 0.05
N TYR A 86 -1.21 -12.23 1.30
CA TYR A 86 -0.67 -11.05 1.97
C TYR A 86 0.44 -10.39 1.13
N TRP A 87 1.34 -11.19 0.55
CA TRP A 87 2.43 -10.68 -0.29
C TRP A 87 1.98 -10.25 -1.69
N CYS A 88 0.87 -10.78 -2.21
CA CYS A 88 0.27 -10.31 -3.45
C CYS A 88 -0.56 -9.04 -3.29
N CYS A 89 -0.94 -8.68 -2.05
CA CYS A 89 -1.79 -7.53 -1.76
C CYS A 89 -0.95 -6.22 -1.75
N PRO A 90 -1.16 -5.27 -2.68
CA PRO A 90 -0.39 -4.03 -2.72
C PRO A 90 -0.60 -3.17 -1.46
N VAL A 91 -1.80 -3.22 -0.88
CA VAL A 91 -2.16 -2.47 0.35
C VAL A 91 -1.33 -2.95 1.55
N ALA A 92 -0.98 -4.25 1.59
CA ALA A 92 -0.15 -4.80 2.65
C ALA A 92 1.26 -4.21 2.66
N TRP A 93 1.83 -4.00 1.47
CA TRP A 93 3.13 -3.37 1.31
C TRP A 93 3.09 -1.88 1.68
N THR A 94 2.04 -1.16 1.30
CA THR A 94 1.87 0.24 1.73
C THR A 94 1.80 0.37 3.25
N LEU A 95 1.00 -0.47 3.91
CA LEU A 95 0.88 -0.45 5.36
C LEU A 95 2.22 -0.77 6.03
N TYR A 96 2.92 -1.80 5.55
CA TYR A 96 4.24 -2.13 6.03
C TYR A 96 5.19 -0.93 5.89
N GLY A 97 5.26 -0.33 4.69
CA GLY A 97 6.18 0.76 4.37
C GLY A 97 5.94 2.00 5.22
N LEU A 98 4.68 2.42 5.37
CA LEU A 98 4.31 3.55 6.22
C LEU A 98 4.66 3.26 7.69
N VAL A 99 4.22 2.13 8.24
CA VAL A 99 4.43 1.82 9.65
C VAL A 99 5.93 1.63 9.96
N ALA A 100 6.65 0.88 9.14
CA ALA A 100 8.08 0.65 9.34
C ALA A 100 8.93 1.92 9.16
N SER A 101 8.53 2.86 8.27
CA SER A 101 9.29 4.10 8.06
C SER A 101 9.04 5.15 9.13
N GLN A 102 7.84 5.20 9.71
CA GLN A 102 7.51 6.20 10.73
C GLN A 102 7.83 5.72 12.15
N PHE A 103 7.62 4.43 12.43
CA PHE A 103 7.67 3.88 13.78
C PHE A 103 8.72 2.77 13.96
N GLY A 104 9.32 2.26 12.88
CA GLY A 104 10.20 1.09 12.92
C GLY A 104 11.57 1.35 13.58
N ASP A 105 11.94 2.60 13.80
CA ASP A 105 13.16 3.05 14.46
C ASP A 105 12.91 3.69 15.85
N LEU A 106 11.65 3.75 16.29
CA LEU A 106 11.30 4.36 17.57
C LEU A 106 11.58 3.41 18.73
N GLN A 107 12.52 3.82 19.59
CA GLN A 107 12.87 3.11 20.83
C GLN A 107 12.08 3.60 22.05
N ASN A 108 11.07 4.44 21.86
CA ASN A 108 10.18 4.87 22.94
C ASN A 108 9.51 3.65 23.56
N LYS A 109 9.58 3.54 24.89
CA LYS A 109 8.94 2.46 25.63
C LYS A 109 7.43 2.68 25.66
N LEU A 110 6.69 1.62 25.35
CA LEU A 110 5.26 1.54 25.59
C LEU A 110 5.00 1.21 27.08
N THR A 111 3.74 1.24 27.48
CA THR A 111 3.29 1.01 28.86
C THR A 111 3.77 -0.33 29.45
N ASP A 112 4.07 -1.32 28.61
CA ASP A 112 4.51 -2.68 28.99
C ASP A 112 6.05 -2.91 28.89
N GLU A 113 6.86 -1.86 29.03
CA GLU A 113 8.34 -1.88 28.96
C GLU A 113 8.95 -2.28 27.59
N GLU A 114 8.17 -2.76 26.63
CA GLU A 114 8.61 -3.02 25.26
C GLU A 114 8.67 -1.75 24.41
N THR A 115 9.64 -1.66 23.49
CA THR A 115 9.73 -0.52 22.56
C THR A 115 8.72 -0.64 21.43
N VAL A 116 8.35 0.50 20.82
CA VAL A 116 7.49 0.52 19.62
C VAL A 116 8.04 -0.39 18.52
N GLU A 117 9.35 -0.38 18.28
CA GLU A 117 10.00 -1.30 17.34
C GLU A 117 9.77 -2.78 17.70
N GLN A 118 9.94 -3.15 18.97
CA GLN A 118 9.77 -4.53 19.43
C GLN A 118 8.32 -5.01 19.26
N PHE A 119 7.35 -4.14 19.57
CA PHE A 119 5.94 -4.43 19.35
C PHE A 119 5.64 -4.67 17.86
N LEU A 120 6.12 -3.79 16.97
CA LEU A 120 5.93 -3.93 15.52
C LEU A 120 6.55 -5.21 14.96
N ARG A 121 7.73 -5.59 15.46
CA ARG A 121 8.38 -6.86 15.10
C ARG A 121 7.58 -8.07 15.59
N ARG A 122 7.09 -8.05 16.83
CA ARG A 122 6.40 -9.20 17.44
C ARG A 122 4.99 -9.38 16.90
N TYR A 123 4.22 -8.30 16.81
CA TYR A 123 2.81 -8.34 16.43
C TYR A 123 2.62 -8.38 14.91
N PHE A 124 3.23 -7.45 14.18
CA PHE A 124 3.07 -7.32 12.72
C PHE A 124 4.16 -8.06 11.92
N GLY A 125 5.32 -8.33 12.53
CA GLY A 125 6.46 -8.90 11.81
C GLY A 125 7.20 -7.88 10.93
N PHE A 126 7.02 -6.59 11.22
CA PHE A 126 7.64 -5.51 10.45
C PHE A 126 9.09 -5.28 10.89
N LYS A 127 9.96 -5.12 9.90
CA LYS A 127 11.39 -4.86 10.03
C LYS A 127 11.74 -3.61 9.25
N HIS A 128 12.40 -2.67 9.90
CA HIS A 128 12.86 -1.42 9.30
C HIS A 128 13.85 -1.66 8.15
N ASP A 129 14.75 -2.66 8.27
CA ASP A 129 15.72 -3.04 7.23
C ASP A 129 15.08 -3.49 5.91
N PHE A 130 13.79 -3.85 5.94
CA PHE A 130 13.06 -4.31 4.76
C PHE A 130 12.41 -3.17 3.95
N LEU A 131 12.48 -1.93 4.45
CA LEU A 131 11.94 -0.74 3.78
C LEU A 131 12.32 -0.57 2.30
N PRO A 132 13.58 -0.72 1.87
CA PRO A 132 13.92 -0.57 0.45
C PRO A 132 13.25 -1.65 -0.42
N ILE A 133 13.07 -2.86 0.09
CA ILE A 133 12.41 -3.96 -0.62
C ILE A 133 10.92 -3.67 -0.76
N VAL A 134 10.29 -3.11 0.29
CA VAL A 134 8.90 -2.66 0.26
C VAL A 134 8.71 -1.53 -0.76
N ALA A 135 9.65 -0.60 -0.83
CA ALA A 135 9.64 0.48 -1.81
C ALA A 135 9.66 -0.06 -3.25
N VAL A 136 10.58 -0.98 -3.55
CA VAL A 136 10.68 -1.63 -4.85
C VAL A 136 9.41 -2.42 -5.18
N ALA A 137 8.84 -3.13 -4.22
CA ALA A 137 7.59 -3.89 -4.43
C ALA A 137 6.44 -2.97 -4.84
N ILE A 138 6.24 -1.84 -4.16
CA ILE A 138 5.17 -0.87 -4.47
C ILE A 138 5.36 -0.25 -5.86
N VAL A 139 6.60 0.10 -6.22
CA VAL A 139 6.92 0.58 -7.56
C VAL A 139 6.61 -0.51 -8.59
N GLY A 140 6.96 -1.76 -8.29
CA GLY A 140 6.64 -2.93 -9.12
C GLY A 140 5.13 -3.10 -9.35
N PHE A 141 4.31 -3.01 -8.30
CA PHE A 141 2.84 -3.06 -8.44
C PHE A 141 2.30 -1.90 -9.27
N THR A 142 2.86 -0.71 -9.09
CA THR A 142 2.47 0.49 -9.86
C THR A 142 2.75 0.29 -11.34
N VAL A 143 3.95 -0.17 -11.69
CA VAL A 143 4.33 -0.46 -13.07
C VAL A 143 3.49 -1.61 -13.64
N LEU A 144 3.20 -2.65 -12.86
CA LEU A 144 2.36 -3.76 -13.28
C LEU A 144 0.93 -3.31 -13.63
N PHE A 145 0.29 -2.50 -12.77
CA PHE A 145 -1.04 -1.97 -13.08
C PHE A 145 -1.02 -0.99 -14.26
N GLY A 146 0.00 -0.14 -14.35
CA GLY A 146 0.17 0.76 -15.49
C GLY A 146 0.38 0.01 -16.81
N PHE A 147 1.19 -1.05 -16.81
CA PHE A 147 1.42 -1.89 -17.98
C PHE A 147 0.17 -2.67 -18.37
N THR A 148 -0.56 -3.22 -17.39
CA THR A 148 -1.80 -3.95 -17.63
C THR A 148 -2.87 -3.02 -18.22
N PHE A 149 -2.96 -1.79 -17.71
CA PHE A 149 -3.82 -0.76 -18.29
C PHE A 149 -3.43 -0.41 -19.74
N ALA A 150 -2.14 -0.18 -20.01
CA ALA A 150 -1.65 0.10 -21.36
C ALA A 150 -1.93 -1.06 -22.34
N PHE A 151 -1.74 -2.30 -21.88
CA PHE A 151 -2.06 -3.49 -22.64
C PHE A 151 -3.57 -3.63 -22.86
N ALA A 152 -4.39 -3.41 -21.83
CA ALA A 152 -5.85 -3.45 -21.93
C ALA A 152 -6.34 -2.43 -22.96
N ILE A 153 -5.84 -1.19 -22.93
CA ILE A 153 -6.14 -0.23 -23.98
C ILE A 153 -5.70 -0.78 -25.33
N LYS A 154 -4.46 -1.26 -25.50
CA LYS A 154 -4.00 -1.76 -26.80
C LYS A 154 -4.83 -2.93 -27.34
N ALA A 155 -5.24 -3.86 -26.48
CA ALA A 155 -6.02 -5.04 -26.83
C ALA A 155 -7.51 -4.72 -27.08
N PHE A 156 -8.08 -3.81 -26.29
CA PHE A 156 -9.49 -3.38 -26.39
C PHE A 156 -9.67 -2.12 -27.25
N ASN A 157 -8.61 -1.55 -27.82
CA ASN A 157 -8.66 -0.52 -28.87
C ASN A 157 -9.09 -1.13 -30.23
N PHE A 158 -10.17 -1.91 -30.18
CA PHE A 158 -11.04 -2.29 -31.28
C PHE A 158 -11.96 -1.11 -31.70
N GLN A 159 -11.55 0.14 -31.47
CA GLN A 159 -12.22 1.31 -32.04
C GLN A 159 -11.63 1.68 -33.42
N THR A 160 -11.55 0.68 -34.29
CA THR A 160 -12.05 0.84 -35.66
C THR A 160 -13.41 0.14 -35.70
N ARG A 161 -14.43 0.79 -35.15
CA ARG A 161 -15.83 0.47 -35.41
C ARG A 161 -16.68 1.72 -35.27
#